data_AF-A0A1Q6DKT6-F1
#
_entry.id   AF-A0A1Q6DKT6-F1
#
_cell.length_a   1.000
_cell.length_b   1.000
_cell.length_c   1.000
_cell.angle_alpha   90.00
_cell.angle_beta   90.00
_cell.angle_gamma   90.00
#
_symmetry.space_group_name_H-M   'P 1'
#
loop_
_entity.id
_entity.type
_entity.pdbx_description
1 polymer ?
#
loop_
_entity_poly.entity_id
_entity_poly.type
_entity_poly.pdbx_seq_one_letter_code
_entity_poly.pdbx_strand_id
1 'polypeptide(L)'
;MSQYLILLAIIPLACFQLTKIYRMRNRWLINGIATGLVIAPVSFGLLQFTYIPVIGKVLGFIGLIANLTHGSIGYFCLVGSGIIAPTALITATELVMINLVNAVLFSYCYGMIGYAIDRKLEEESTETEHVRVIL
;
A
#
# COMPACT_ATOMS: atom_id res chain seq x y z
N MET A 1 19.14 -9.70 0.19
CA MET A 1 18.16 -9.94 1.28
C MET A 1 16.86 -9.14 1.11
N SER A 2 16.86 -7.96 0.49
CA SER A 2 15.64 -7.13 0.28
C SER A 2 14.62 -7.72 -0.71
N GLN A 3 15.00 -8.69 -1.54
CA GLN A 3 14.09 -9.36 -2.49
C GLN A 3 12.87 -10.00 -1.82
N TYR A 4 13.00 -10.47 -0.57
CA TYR A 4 11.89 -11.10 0.16
C TYR A 4 10.79 -10.11 0.57
N LEU A 5 11.04 -8.79 0.52
CA LEU A 5 10.03 -7.80 0.87
C LEU A 5 8.84 -7.80 -0.10
N ILE A 6 9.03 -8.30 -1.33
CA ILE A 6 7.91 -8.52 -2.27
C ILE A 6 6.87 -9.48 -1.69
N LEU A 7 7.28 -10.42 -0.83
CA LEU A 7 6.37 -11.39 -0.23
C LEU A 7 5.36 -10.73 0.70
N LEU A 8 5.62 -9.52 1.19
CA LEU A 8 4.64 -8.74 1.96
C LEU A 8 3.39 -8.40 1.12
N ALA A 9 3.45 -8.48 -0.21
CA ALA A 9 2.27 -8.35 -1.07
C ALA A 9 1.22 -9.45 -0.82
N ILE A 10 1.58 -10.55 -0.13
CA ILE A 10 0.62 -11.56 0.29
C ILE A 10 -0.39 -11.02 1.31
N ILE A 11 -0.02 -10.00 2.10
CA ILE A 11 -0.85 -9.44 3.16
C ILE A 11 -2.15 -8.83 2.60
N PRO A 12 -2.11 -7.84 1.68
CA PRO A 12 -3.35 -7.29 1.10
C PRO A 12 -4.15 -8.35 0.35
N LEU A 13 -3.50 -9.28 -0.37
CA LEU A 13 -4.19 -10.38 -1.05
C LEU A 13 -4.96 -11.27 -0.05
N ALA A 14 -4.33 -11.64 1.07
CA ALA A 14 -4.96 -12.42 2.12
C ALA A 14 -6.10 -11.66 2.78
N CYS A 15 -5.92 -10.37 3.11
CA CYS A 15 -6.97 -9.51 3.65
C CYS A 15 -8.17 -9.44 2.70
N PHE A 16 -7.95 -9.29 1.39
CA PHE A 16 -9.03 -9.25 0.41
C PHE A 16 -9.79 -10.59 0.34
N GLN A 17 -9.08 -11.73 0.37
CA GLN A 17 -9.74 -13.04 0.36
C GLN A 17 -10.52 -13.30 1.65
N LEU A 18 -9.94 -13.00 2.82
CA LEU A 18 -10.60 -13.20 4.10
C LEU A 18 -11.85 -12.31 4.24
N THR A 19 -11.74 -11.02 3.91
CA THR A 19 -12.89 -10.10 3.95
C THR A 19 -14.03 -10.53 3.02
N LYS A 20 -13.71 -11.17 1.88
CA LYS A 20 -14.70 -11.79 0.98
C LYS A 20 -15.37 -13.02 1.62
N ILE A 21 -14.57 -13.93 2.19
CA ILE A 21 -15.09 -15.15 2.85
C ILE A 21 -16.03 -14.80 4.00
N TYR A 22 -15.64 -13.83 4.83
CA TYR A 22 -16.43 -13.39 5.98
C TYR A 22 -17.52 -12.36 5.63
N ARG A 23 -17.71 -12.04 4.34
CA ARG A 23 -18.70 -11.06 3.84
C ARG A 23 -18.66 -9.73 4.60
N MET A 24 -17.46 -9.24 4.91
CA MET A 24 -17.30 -8.00 5.66
C MET A 24 -17.79 -6.80 4.83
N ARG A 25 -18.52 -5.88 5.48
CA ARG A 25 -19.00 -4.65 4.85
C ARG A 25 -17.86 -3.73 4.43
N ASN A 26 -16.88 -3.51 5.32
CA ASN A 26 -15.78 -2.55 5.11
C ASN A 26 -14.58 -3.21 4.40
N ARG A 27 -14.84 -3.99 3.38
CA ARG A 27 -13.83 -4.84 2.72
C ARG A 27 -12.76 -4.01 2.03
N TRP A 28 -13.15 -2.95 1.33
CA TRP A 28 -12.21 -2.11 0.60
C TRP A 28 -11.37 -1.25 1.54
N LEU A 29 -11.93 -0.75 2.64
CA LEU A 29 -11.19 -0.08 3.72
C LEU A 29 -10.08 -0.98 4.28
N ILE A 30 -10.42 -2.20 4.69
CA ILE A 30 -9.44 -3.15 5.27
C ILE A 30 -8.34 -3.47 4.26
N ASN A 31 -8.71 -3.71 3.00
CA ASN A 31 -7.74 -3.99 1.95
C ASN A 31 -6.85 -2.78 1.64
N GLY A 32 -7.41 -1.56 1.68
CA GLY A 32 -6.69 -0.31 1.53
C GLY A 32 -5.66 -0.10 2.63
N ILE A 33 -6.06 -0.28 3.90
CA ILE A 33 -5.14 -0.21 5.06
C ILE A 33 -4.02 -1.23 4.90
N ALA A 34 -4.36 -2.49 4.59
CA ALA A 34 -3.39 -3.58 4.41
C ALA A 34 -2.41 -3.31 3.27
N THR A 35 -2.90 -2.76 2.15
CA THR A 35 -2.05 -2.36 1.01
C THR A 35 -1.09 -1.26 1.42
N GLY A 36 -1.59 -0.20 2.05
CA GLY A 36 -0.78 0.93 2.46
C GLY A 36 0.30 0.57 3.48
N LEU A 37 0.04 -0.42 4.34
CA LEU A 37 0.99 -0.88 5.35
C LEU A 37 2.28 -1.45 4.73
N VAL A 38 2.17 -2.06 3.54
CA VAL A 38 3.26 -2.83 2.92
C VAL A 38 3.74 -2.26 1.60
N ILE A 39 3.07 -1.26 1.03
CA ILE A 39 3.35 -0.79 -0.33
C ILE A 39 4.78 -0.28 -0.49
N ALA A 40 5.33 0.43 0.50
CA ALA A 40 6.69 0.95 0.46
C ALA A 40 7.75 -0.18 0.48
N PRO A 41 7.77 -1.11 1.44
CA PRO A 41 8.73 -2.22 1.41
C PRO A 41 8.53 -3.17 0.22
N VAL A 42 7.29 -3.39 -0.24
CA VAL A 42 7.03 -4.18 -1.46
C VAL A 42 7.65 -3.50 -2.69
N SER A 43 7.49 -2.19 -2.84
CA SER A 43 8.08 -1.41 -3.93
C SER A 43 9.61 -1.48 -3.91
N PHE A 44 10.20 -1.37 -2.72
CA PHE A 44 11.64 -1.54 -2.54
C PHE A 44 12.13 -2.97 -2.84
N GLY A 45 11.32 -3.98 -2.53
CA GLY A 45 11.58 -5.37 -2.92
C GLY A 45 11.55 -5.58 -4.43
N LEU A 46 10.55 -5.00 -5.11
CA LEU A 46 10.39 -5.06 -6.57
C LEU A 46 11.58 -4.42 -7.30
N LEU A 47 12.15 -3.32 -6.80
CA LEU A 47 13.34 -2.68 -7.37
C LEU A 47 14.49 -3.66 -7.63
N GLN A 48 14.65 -4.67 -6.77
CA GLN A 48 15.72 -5.67 -6.89
C GLN A 48 15.54 -6.60 -8.09
N PHE A 49 14.35 -6.65 -8.69
CA PHE A 49 14.09 -7.42 -9.89
C PHE A 49 14.61 -6.74 -11.17
N THR A 50 15.02 -5.46 -11.11
CA THR A 50 15.69 -4.78 -12.23
C THR A 50 16.96 -5.51 -12.69
N TYR A 51 17.58 -6.29 -11.80
CA TYR A 51 18.78 -7.10 -12.07
C TYR A 51 18.48 -8.45 -12.76
N ILE A 52 17.22 -8.86 -12.91
CA ILE A 52 16.81 -10.14 -13.53
C ILE A 52 16.40 -9.92 -15.00
N PRO A 53 16.84 -10.75 -15.98
CA PRO A 53 16.54 -10.54 -17.40
C PRO A 53 15.04 -10.56 -17.76
N VAL A 54 14.69 -9.74 -18.76
CA VAL A 54 13.38 -9.59 -19.45
C VAL A 54 12.17 -9.39 -18.52
N ILE A 55 11.64 -10.45 -17.90
CA ILE A 55 10.45 -10.39 -17.03
C ILE A 55 10.78 -9.64 -15.73
N GLY A 56 11.98 -9.87 -15.19
CA GLY A 56 12.46 -9.17 -14.00
C GLY A 56 12.55 -7.66 -14.21
N LYS A 57 13.00 -7.21 -15.39
CA LYS A 57 13.12 -5.78 -15.71
C LYS A 57 11.80 -5.03 -15.66
N VAL A 58 10.70 -5.63 -16.14
CA VAL A 58 9.38 -5.00 -16.10
C VAL A 58 8.91 -4.84 -14.65
N LEU A 59 9.00 -5.91 -13.85
CA LEU A 59 8.66 -5.87 -12.42
C LEU A 59 9.56 -4.89 -11.65
N GLY A 60 10.84 -4.85 -12.00
CA GLY A 60 11.82 -3.91 -11.46
C GLY A 60 11.48 -2.47 -11.78
N PHE A 61 11.01 -2.18 -13.00
CA PHE A 61 10.60 -0.84 -13.40
C PHE A 61 9.32 -0.38 -12.68
N ILE A 62 8.36 -1.29 -12.48
CA ILE A 62 7.19 -1.04 -11.63
C ILE A 62 7.65 -0.71 -10.21
N GLY A 63 8.58 -1.50 -9.66
CA GLY A 63 9.19 -1.26 -8.36
C GLY A 63 9.87 0.11 -8.27
N LEU A 64 10.57 0.55 -9.32
CA LEU A 64 11.22 1.85 -9.37
C LEU A 64 10.21 3.00 -9.28
N ILE A 65 9.20 3.01 -10.14
CA ILE A 65 8.18 4.05 -10.15
C ILE A 65 7.43 4.09 -8.82
N ALA A 66 7.05 2.91 -8.32
CA ALA A 66 6.37 2.80 -7.04
C ALA A 66 7.27 3.30 -5.90
N ASN A 67 8.54 2.89 -5.85
CA ASN A 67 9.45 3.31 -4.78
C ASN A 67 9.78 4.81 -4.80
N LEU A 68 9.81 5.44 -5.98
CA LEU A 68 9.95 6.91 -6.09
C LEU A 68 8.78 7.64 -5.42
N THR A 69 7.60 7.04 -5.41
CA THR A 69 6.40 7.60 -4.78
C THR A 69 6.27 7.17 -3.32
N HIS A 70 6.33 5.86 -3.07
CA HIS A 70 6.05 5.27 -1.77
C HIS A 70 7.24 5.25 -0.82
N GLY A 71 8.46 5.30 -1.34
CA GLY A 71 9.67 5.32 -0.52
C GLY A 71 10.07 6.73 -0.06
N SER A 72 9.83 7.73 -0.91
CA SER A 72 10.37 9.09 -0.72
C SER A 72 9.60 9.95 0.29
N ILE A 73 8.28 9.77 0.42
CA ILE A 73 7.45 10.64 1.27
C ILE A 73 7.88 10.59 2.74
N GLY A 74 8.04 9.39 3.29
CA GLY A 74 8.49 9.20 4.67
C GLY A 74 9.88 9.77 4.92
N TYR A 75 10.77 9.70 3.93
CA TYR A 75 12.07 10.38 4.00
C TYR A 75 11.91 11.89 4.11
N PHE A 76 11.10 12.52 3.25
CA PHE A 76 10.87 13.96 3.32
C PHE A 76 10.20 14.39 4.62
N CYS A 77 9.27 13.60 5.16
CA CYS A 77 8.66 13.88 6.47
C CYS A 77 9.69 13.83 7.60
N LEU A 78 10.56 12.82 7.63
CA LEU A 78 11.56 12.65 8.69
C LEU A 78 12.70 13.66 8.59
N VAL A 79 13.12 14.02 7.37
CA VAL A 79 14.09 15.10 7.15
C VAL A 79 13.49 16.46 7.49
N GLY A 80 12.27 16.75 7.04
CA GLY A 80 11.58 18.01 7.31
C GLY A 80 11.26 18.24 8.79
N SER A 81 11.12 17.17 9.57
CA SER A 81 10.94 17.23 11.03
C SER A 81 12.27 17.27 11.81
N GLY A 82 13.41 17.18 11.14
CA GLY A 82 14.74 17.18 11.77
C GLY A 82 15.08 15.89 12.50
N ILE A 83 14.30 14.82 12.32
CA ILE A 83 14.56 13.50 12.94
C ILE A 83 15.73 12.81 12.24
N ILE A 84 15.81 12.93 10.91
CA ILE A 84 16.89 12.39 10.08
C ILE A 84 17.66 13.53 9.45
N ALA A 85 18.98 13.46 9.49
CA ALA A 85 19.82 14.42 8.79
C ALA A 85 19.83 14.13 7.27
N PRO A 86 19.82 15.15 6.41
CA PRO A 86 19.98 14.95 4.97
C PRO A 86 21.41 14.49 4.66
N THR A 87 21.60 13.16 4.65
CA THR A 87 22.88 12.50 4.40
C THR A 87 22.84 11.72 3.09
N ALA A 88 24.01 11.47 2.50
CA ALA A 88 24.11 10.71 1.25
C ALA A 88 23.83 9.20 1.44
N LEU A 89 23.89 8.68 2.67
CA LEU A 89 23.73 7.27 2.99
C LEU A 89 22.74 7.09 4.14
N ILE A 90 21.60 6.50 3.81
CA ILE A 90 20.57 6.12 4.79
C ILE A 90 21.01 4.84 5.50
N THR A 91 21.10 4.90 6.83
CA THR A 91 21.40 3.74 7.68
C THR A 91 20.23 2.76 7.70
N ALA A 92 20.46 1.51 8.14
CA ALA A 92 19.40 0.52 8.27
C ALA A 92 18.27 0.99 9.23
N THR A 93 18.61 1.65 10.33
CA THR A 93 17.63 2.18 11.29
C THR A 93 16.77 3.28 10.68
N GLU A 94 17.39 4.22 9.97
CA GLU A 94 16.68 5.28 9.26
C GLU A 94 15.77 4.71 8.17
N LEU A 95 16.23 3.68 7.44
CA LEU A 95 15.41 3.00 6.44
C LEU A 95 14.17 2.35 7.07
N VAL A 96 14.31 1.72 8.24
CA VAL A 96 13.17 1.15 8.99
C VAL A 96 12.21 2.27 9.42
N MET A 97 12.72 3.38 9.95
CA MET A 97 11.89 4.53 10.34
C MET A 97 11.12 5.11 9.15
N ILE A 98 11.78 5.30 8.01
CA ILE A 98 11.15 5.79 6.77
C ILE A 98 10.00 4.85 6.36
N ASN A 99 10.22 3.53 6.39
CA ASN A 99 9.19 2.57 6.04
C ASN A 99 8.02 2.55 7.03
N LEU A 100 8.26 2.76 8.33
CA LEU A 100 7.19 2.88 9.33
C LEU A 100 6.33 4.13 9.09
N VAL A 101 6.96 5.27 8.80
CA VAL A 101 6.22 6.51 8.47
C VAL A 101 5.41 6.31 7.19
N ASN A 102 6.01 5.74 6.15
CA ASN A 102 5.32 5.41 4.91
C ASN A 102 4.13 4.47 5.17
N ALA A 103 4.30 3.44 5.99
CA ALA A 103 3.24 2.50 6.31
C ALA A 103 2.03 3.23 6.93
N VAL A 104 2.25 4.14 7.88
CA VAL A 104 1.16 4.94 8.48
C VAL A 104 0.49 5.85 7.45
N LEU A 105 1.28 6.62 6.69
CA LEU A 105 0.76 7.57 5.71
C LEU A 105 -0.04 6.87 4.60
N PHE A 106 0.51 5.81 4.03
CA PHE A 106 -0.15 5.09 2.95
C PHE A 106 -1.30 4.22 3.44
N SER A 107 -1.25 3.64 4.64
CA SER A 107 -2.44 2.99 5.23
C SER A 107 -3.58 3.96 5.38
N TYR A 108 -3.31 5.22 5.77
CA TYR A 108 -4.32 6.26 5.80
C TYR A 108 -4.85 6.61 4.39
N CYS A 109 -3.96 6.92 3.44
CA CYS A 109 -4.35 7.28 2.07
C CYS A 109 -5.16 6.17 1.37
N TYR A 110 -4.64 4.94 1.35
CA TYR A 110 -5.33 3.82 0.71
C TYR A 110 -6.55 3.35 1.52
N GLY A 111 -6.53 3.49 2.85
CA GLY A 111 -7.69 3.26 3.70
C GLY A 111 -8.84 4.22 3.36
N MET A 112 -8.57 5.51 3.18
CA MET A 112 -9.58 6.48 2.75
C MET A 112 -10.15 6.16 1.37
N ILE A 113 -9.30 5.77 0.41
CA ILE A 113 -9.76 5.32 -0.91
C ILE A 113 -10.69 4.11 -0.76
N GLY A 114 -10.28 3.12 0.04
CA GLY A 114 -11.08 1.94 0.33
C GLY A 114 -12.42 2.28 0.98
N TYR A 115 -12.42 3.17 1.97
CA TYR A 115 -13.64 3.65 2.62
C TYR A 115 -14.59 4.35 1.64
N ALA A 116 -14.07 5.18 0.73
CA ALA A 116 -14.89 5.85 -0.27
C ALA A 116 -15.56 4.84 -1.24
N ILE A 117 -14.85 3.76 -1.59
CA ILE A 117 -15.41 2.66 -2.40
C ILE A 117 -16.50 1.93 -1.62
N ASP A 118 -16.24 1.55 -0.36
CA ASP A 118 -17.23 0.88 0.50
C ASP A 118 -18.51 1.72 0.62
N ARG A 119 -18.38 3.03 0.87
CA ARG A 119 -19.52 3.96 0.99
C ARG A 119 -20.34 4.03 -0.29
N LYS A 120 -19.69 4.17 -1.45
CA LYS A 120 -20.37 4.25 -2.74
C LYS A 120 -21.17 2.98 -3.05
N LEU A 121 -20.59 1.81 -2.73
CA LEU A 121 -21.26 0.53 -2.96
C LEU A 121 -22.48 0.33 -2.03
N GLU A 122 -22.45 0.87 -0.81
CA GLU A 122 -23.57 0.84 0.14
C GLU A 122 -24.73 1.76 -0.32
N GLU A 123 -24.41 2.92 -0.89
CA GLU A 123 -25.39 3.83 -1.51
C GLU A 123 -26.10 3.16 -2.69
N GLU A 124 -25.34 2.55 -3.61
CA GLU A 124 -25.88 1.85 -4.80
C GLU A 124 -26.79 0.65 -4.41
N SER A 125 -26.44 -0.07 -3.34
CA SER A 125 -27.27 -1.19 -2.86
C SER A 125 -28.61 -0.73 -2.31
N THR A 126 -28.62 0.40 -1.61
CA THR A 126 -29.84 0.95 -0.97
C THR A 126 -30.81 1.51 -2.02
N GLU A 127 -30.28 2.19 -3.04
CA GLU A 127 -31.09 2.70 -4.17
C GLU A 127 -31.74 1.55 -4.95
N THR A 128 -30.98 0.48 -5.20
CA THR A 128 -31.50 -0.73 -5.89
C THR A 128 -32.60 -1.43 -5.09
N GLU A 129 -32.47 -1.46 -3.76
CA GLU A 129 -33.48 -2.05 -2.88
C GLU A 129 -34.77 -1.20 -2.86
N HIS A 130 -34.67 0.13 -2.81
CA HIS A 130 -35.83 1.03 -2.92
C HIS A 130 -36.60 0.86 -4.23
N VAL A 131 -35.91 0.74 -5.38
CA VAL A 131 -36.57 0.51 -6.67
C VAL A 131 -37.33 -0.82 -6.69
N ARG A 132 -36.80 -1.87 -6.05
CA ARG A 132 -37.48 -3.18 -5.98
C ARG A 132 -38.69 -3.21 -5.06
N VAL A 133 -38.77 -2.33 -4.07
CA VAL A 133 -39.94 -2.26 -3.15
C VAL A 133 -41.10 -1.47 -3.79
N ILE A 134 -40.81 -0.61 -4.77
CA ILE A 134 -41.82 0.23 -5.44
C ILE A 134 -42.48 -0.49 -6.64
N LEU A 135 -41.85 -1.53 -7.19
CA LEU A 135 -42.35 -2.34 -8.32
C LEU A 135 -43.01 -3.63 -7.85
#